data_AF-A0A914VET1-F1
#
_entry.id   AF-A0A914VET1-F1
#
_cell.length_a   1.000
_cell.length_b   1.000
_cell.length_c   1.000
_cell.angle_alpha   90.00
_cell.angle_beta   90.00
_cell.angle_gamma   90.00
#
_symmetry.space_group_name_H-M   'P 1'
#
loop_
_entity.id
_entity.type
_entity.pdbx_description
1 polymer ?
#
loop_
_entity_poly.entity_id
_entity_poly.type
_entity_poly.pdbx_seq_one_letter_code
_entity_poly.pdbx_strand_id
1 'polypeptide(L)'
;LMKKGPVVLVSFGTIAQPSAFPKDWIHGLVEGLGRLSNFTVIWRFDIDLPEAAQYPNIHLVPWLPQRDLLKHPNTKLFVTHAGYNSLLESTKEGVPMLLIPLFVDQFCNAIRAVRLGLGIKVFKNEISSDSIHDAASQVLNDPRFGERAKAVDAMLSDKLISAEKALSYRMELLSKHSTKHLPRLYVARNMN
;
A
#
# COMPACT_ATOMS: atom_id res chain seq x y z
N LEU A 1 -8.48 23.91 -0.57
CA LEU A 1 -7.14 24.08 0.03
C LEU A 1 -7.07 23.23 1.29
N MET A 2 -6.71 21.94 1.17
CA MET A 2 -6.55 21.05 2.33
C MET A 2 -5.41 21.59 3.20
N LYS A 3 -5.62 21.66 4.52
CA LYS A 3 -4.56 22.01 5.49
C LYS A 3 -3.34 21.12 5.21
N LYS A 4 -2.13 21.71 5.23
CA LYS A 4 -0.83 21.05 5.03
C LYS A 4 -0.49 20.09 6.19
N GLY A 5 -1.36 19.13 6.50
CA GLY A 5 -1.18 18.12 7.54
C GLY A 5 -0.64 16.80 6.99
N PRO A 6 -0.18 15.88 7.86
CA PRO A 6 0.21 14.54 7.46
C PRO A 6 -1.01 13.74 6.99
N VAL A 7 -0.79 12.86 6.02
CA VAL A 7 -1.83 12.10 5.31
C VAL A 7 -1.67 10.61 5.58
N VAL A 8 -2.79 9.95 5.85
CA VAL A 8 -2.92 8.49 5.81
C VAL A 8 -3.73 8.15 4.56
N LEU A 9 -3.13 7.37 3.67
CA LEU A 9 -3.80 6.89 2.46
C LEU A 9 -4.40 5.51 2.73
N VAL A 10 -5.64 5.27 2.30
CA VAL A 10 -6.30 3.97 2.45
C VAL A 10 -6.82 3.49 1.10
N SER A 11 -6.37 2.31 0.66
CA SER A 11 -6.81 1.69 -0.60
C SER A 11 -6.62 0.17 -0.58
N PHE A 12 -7.69 -0.55 -0.85
CA PHE A 12 -7.70 -2.02 -0.96
C PHE A 12 -7.63 -2.51 -2.42
N GLY A 13 -7.19 -1.65 -3.33
CA GLY A 13 -7.07 -1.97 -4.75
C GLY A 13 -8.37 -1.79 -5.53
N THR A 14 -8.45 -2.42 -6.70
CA THR A 14 -9.62 -2.35 -7.60
C THR A 14 -10.53 -3.57 -7.49
N ILE A 15 -10.01 -4.70 -7.02
CA ILE A 15 -10.73 -5.98 -6.94
C ILE A 15 -11.52 -6.09 -5.64
N ALA A 16 -10.92 -5.69 -4.52
CA ALA A 16 -11.64 -5.62 -3.27
C ALA A 16 -12.49 -4.35 -3.27
N GLN A 17 -13.80 -4.51 -3.17
CA GLN A 17 -14.75 -3.41 -2.96
C GLN A 17 -14.94 -3.24 -1.46
N PRO A 18 -14.45 -2.14 -0.84
CA PRO A 18 -14.62 -1.92 0.59
C PRO A 18 -16.08 -1.89 1.04
N SER A 19 -17.00 -1.47 0.16
CA SER A 19 -18.45 -1.54 0.36
C SER A 19 -18.99 -2.95 0.64
N ALA A 20 -18.31 -3.99 0.13
CA ALA A 20 -18.68 -5.39 0.32
C ALA A 20 -18.03 -6.02 1.58
N PHE A 21 -17.28 -5.24 2.37
CA PHE A 21 -16.68 -5.76 3.60
C PHE A 21 -17.74 -5.98 4.68
N PRO A 22 -17.52 -6.94 5.60
CA PRO A 22 -18.34 -7.06 6.80
C PRO A 22 -18.44 -5.72 7.54
N LYS A 23 -19.63 -5.39 8.04
CA LYS A 23 -19.88 -4.12 8.75
C LYS A 23 -18.92 -3.90 9.90
N ASP A 24 -18.59 -4.95 10.64
CA ASP A 24 -17.64 -4.88 11.76
C ASP A 24 -16.24 -4.45 11.32
N TRP A 25 -15.80 -4.84 10.12
CA TRP A 25 -14.52 -4.40 9.58
C TRP A 25 -14.55 -2.93 9.20
N ILE A 26 -15.62 -2.51 8.53
CA ILE A 26 -15.81 -1.10 8.13
C ILE A 26 -15.83 -0.23 9.39
N HIS A 27 -16.61 -0.62 10.40
CA HIS A 27 -16.70 0.06 11.68
C HIS A 27 -15.33 0.16 12.36
N GLY A 28 -14.59 -0.96 12.50
CA GLY A 28 -13.26 -0.96 13.10
C GLY A 28 -12.24 -0.11 12.35
N LEU A 29 -12.29 -0.10 11.01
CA LEU A 29 -11.44 0.75 10.18
C LEU A 29 -11.78 2.24 10.32
N VAL A 30 -13.06 2.59 10.24
CA VAL A 30 -13.54 3.97 10.37
C VAL A 30 -13.21 4.52 11.75
N GLU A 31 -13.54 3.79 12.81
CA GLU A 31 -13.32 4.24 14.18
C GLU A 31 -11.82 4.31 14.50
N GLY A 32 -11.06 3.27 14.17
CA GLY A 32 -9.62 3.20 14.45
C GLY A 32 -8.82 4.27 13.72
N LEU A 33 -9.13 4.53 12.44
CA LEU A 33 -8.48 5.60 11.67
C LEU A 33 -9.04 6.99 12.01
N GLY A 34 -10.31 7.09 12.39
CA GLY A 34 -10.95 8.33 12.83
C GLY A 34 -10.34 8.89 14.10
N ARG A 35 -9.87 8.03 14.99
CA ARG A 35 -9.09 8.40 16.20
C ARG A 35 -7.75 9.06 15.89
N LEU A 36 -7.21 8.95 14.67
CA LEU A 36 -5.99 9.65 14.23
C LEU A 36 -6.29 11.12 13.89
N SER A 37 -6.80 11.89 14.85
CA SER A 37 -7.32 13.26 14.65
C SER A 37 -6.31 14.27 14.08
N ASN A 38 -5.02 13.98 14.21
CA ASN A 38 -3.93 14.81 13.70
C ASN A 38 -3.57 14.53 12.22
N PHE A 39 -4.17 13.50 11.63
CA PHE A 39 -3.90 13.05 10.27
C PHE A 39 -5.14 13.20 9.40
N THR A 40 -4.94 13.62 8.16
CA THR A 40 -5.97 13.56 7.13
C THR A 40 -6.00 12.16 6.53
N VAL A 41 -7.11 11.44 6.70
CA VAL A 41 -7.32 10.11 6.14
C VAL A 41 -8.02 10.25 4.80
N ILE A 42 -7.33 9.89 3.71
CA ILE A 42 -7.93 9.83 2.36
C ILE A 42 -8.19 8.37 2.06
N TRP A 43 -9.46 7.99 1.98
CA TRP A 43 -9.86 6.61 1.78
C TRP A 43 -10.60 6.46 0.46
N ARG A 44 -10.04 5.63 -0.44
CA ARG A 44 -10.75 5.15 -1.61
C ARG A 44 -11.93 4.26 -1.18
N PHE A 45 -13.15 4.77 -1.32
CA PHE A 45 -14.38 4.08 -0.93
C PHE A 45 -15.50 4.44 -1.91
N ASP A 46 -16.22 3.43 -2.37
CA ASP A 46 -17.07 3.46 -3.56
C ASP A 46 -18.52 3.92 -3.31
N ILE A 47 -18.98 3.90 -2.05
CA ILE A 47 -20.34 4.29 -1.66
C ILE A 47 -20.33 5.27 -0.49
N ASP A 48 -21.43 5.97 -0.25
CA ASP A 48 -21.56 6.79 0.95
C ASP A 48 -21.55 5.91 2.22
N LEU A 49 -20.78 6.34 3.21
CA LEU A 49 -20.66 5.65 4.50
C LEU A 49 -20.97 6.63 5.64
N PRO A 50 -22.22 6.67 6.11
CA PRO A 50 -22.66 7.62 7.14
C PRO A 50 -21.84 7.54 8.44
N GLU A 51 -21.34 6.36 8.79
CA GLU A 51 -20.51 6.14 9.99
C GLU A 51 -19.20 6.94 9.97
N ALA A 52 -18.69 7.30 8.79
CA ALA A 52 -17.48 8.13 8.65
C ALA A 52 -17.77 9.62 8.90
N ALA A 53 -19.02 10.07 8.83
CA ALA A 53 -19.39 11.49 8.94
C ALA A 53 -19.08 12.08 10.33
N GLN A 54 -18.99 11.25 11.37
CA GLN A 54 -18.59 11.68 12.71
C GLN A 54 -17.09 11.99 12.84
N TYR A 55 -16.27 11.58 11.86
CA TYR A 55 -14.83 11.77 11.85
C TYR A 55 -14.41 12.80 10.79
N PRO A 56 -14.21 14.09 11.16
CA PRO A 56 -13.96 15.17 10.20
C PRO A 56 -12.63 15.03 9.46
N ASN A 57 -11.74 14.16 9.93
CA ASN A 57 -10.46 13.86 9.33
C ASN A 57 -10.51 12.75 8.26
N ILE A 58 -11.64 12.06 8.11
CA ILE A 58 -11.84 11.03 7.08
C ILE A 58 -12.50 11.66 5.85
N HIS A 59 -11.84 11.48 4.70
CA HIS A 59 -12.35 11.88 3.40
C HIS A 59 -12.48 10.65 2.52
N LEU A 60 -13.73 10.28 2.24
CA LEU A 60 -14.05 9.19 1.33
C LEU A 60 -14.08 9.72 -0.11
N VAL A 61 -13.41 9.02 -1.02
CA VAL A 61 -13.39 9.35 -2.44
C VAL A 61 -13.57 8.09 -3.29
N PRO A 62 -14.39 8.08 -4.34
CA PRO A 62 -14.60 6.89 -5.18
C PRO A 62 -13.35 6.50 -5.95
N TRP A 63 -12.50 7.50 -6.25
CA TRP A 63 -11.25 7.33 -6.97
C TRP A 63 -10.21 8.32 -6.43
N LEU A 64 -8.93 7.92 -6.47
CA LEU A 64 -7.81 8.77 -6.11
C LEU A 64 -6.57 8.47 -6.97
N PRO A 65 -5.70 9.46 -7.23
CA PRO A 65 -4.43 9.25 -7.91
C PRO A 65 -3.40 8.65 -6.93
N GLN A 66 -3.54 7.35 -6.64
CA GLN A 66 -2.78 6.64 -5.59
C GLN A 66 -1.28 6.89 -5.66
N ARG A 67 -0.68 6.79 -6.85
CA ARG A 67 0.76 6.99 -7.04
C ARG A 67 1.21 8.41 -6.70
N ASP A 68 0.46 9.43 -7.13
CA ASP A 68 0.80 10.82 -6.85
C ASP A 68 0.62 11.16 -5.36
N LEU A 69 -0.39 10.56 -4.71
CA LEU A 69 -0.58 10.68 -3.27
C LEU A 69 0.54 10.00 -2.50
N LEU A 70 0.96 8.79 -2.89
CA LEU A 70 2.09 8.10 -2.25
C LEU A 70 3.39 8.89 -2.37
N LYS A 71 3.62 9.54 -3.52
CA LYS A 71 4.77 10.41 -3.76
C LYS A 71 4.73 11.72 -2.97
N HIS A 72 3.55 12.14 -2.52
CA HIS A 72 3.40 13.40 -1.82
C HIS A 72 4.08 13.35 -0.44
N PRO A 73 4.93 14.35 -0.08
CA PRO A 73 5.75 14.29 1.14
C PRO A 73 4.95 14.24 2.45
N ASN A 74 3.68 14.64 2.41
CA ASN A 74 2.79 14.54 3.57
C ASN A 74 2.24 13.13 3.80
N THR A 75 2.32 12.20 2.85
CA THR A 75 1.83 10.84 3.05
C THR A 75 2.77 10.10 4.00
N LYS A 76 2.25 9.71 5.17
CA LYS A 76 3.02 9.10 6.26
C LYS A 76 2.73 7.62 6.46
N LEU A 77 1.56 7.18 6.02
CA LEU A 77 1.13 5.79 6.15
C LEU A 77 0.27 5.42 4.95
N PHE A 78 0.47 4.20 4.46
CA PHE A 78 -0.42 3.57 3.49
C PHE A 78 -1.10 2.34 4.09
N VAL A 79 -2.41 2.41 4.27
CA VAL A 79 -3.25 1.26 4.66
C VAL A 79 -3.68 0.53 3.41
N THR A 80 -3.27 -0.74 3.28
CA THR A 80 -3.44 -1.49 2.05
C THR A 80 -3.71 -2.97 2.27
N HIS A 81 -4.42 -3.58 1.32
CA HIS A 81 -4.59 -5.04 1.22
C HIS A 81 -3.30 -5.82 0.89
N ALA A 82 -2.15 -5.17 0.74
CA ALA A 82 -0.88 -5.80 0.38
C ALA A 82 -0.87 -6.48 -1.02
N GLY A 83 -1.65 -5.96 -1.97
CA GLY A 83 -1.48 -6.32 -3.38
C GLY A 83 -0.08 -5.93 -3.89
N TYR A 84 0.48 -6.73 -4.80
CA TYR A 84 1.88 -6.56 -5.22
C TYR A 84 2.20 -5.15 -5.75
N ASN A 85 1.31 -4.57 -6.58
CA ASN A 85 1.50 -3.22 -7.11
C ASN A 85 1.47 -2.15 -6.00
N SER A 86 0.52 -2.26 -5.07
CA SER A 86 0.44 -1.37 -3.90
C SER A 86 1.70 -1.42 -3.05
N LEU A 87 2.25 -2.62 -2.80
CA LEU A 87 3.52 -2.75 -2.09
C LEU A 87 4.66 -2.07 -2.85
N LEU A 88 4.77 -2.32 -4.15
CA LEU A 88 5.85 -1.77 -4.97
C LEU A 88 5.81 -0.24 -5.01
N GLU A 89 4.62 0.34 -5.17
CA GLU A 89 4.42 1.80 -5.17
C GLU A 89 4.79 2.39 -3.81
N SER A 90 4.27 1.86 -2.71
CA SER A 90 4.57 2.36 -1.36
C SER A 90 6.06 2.28 -1.03
N THR A 91 6.69 1.15 -1.40
CA THR A 91 8.11 0.92 -1.14
C THR A 91 8.99 1.87 -1.95
N LYS A 92 8.62 2.19 -3.20
CA LYS A 92 9.35 3.13 -4.06
C LYS A 92 9.19 4.60 -3.67
N GLU A 93 8.20 4.92 -2.86
CA GLU A 93 8.02 6.29 -2.34
C GLU A 93 8.43 6.38 -0.86
N GLY A 94 9.02 5.31 -0.30
CA GLY A 94 9.52 5.29 1.07
C GLY A 94 8.41 5.44 2.13
N VAL A 95 7.17 5.04 1.81
CA VAL A 95 6.02 5.15 2.70
C VAL A 95 5.80 3.81 3.42
N PRO A 96 5.81 3.79 4.78
CA PRO A 96 5.51 2.59 5.53
C PRO A 96 4.01 2.24 5.48
N MET A 97 3.69 0.98 5.81
CA MET A 97 2.37 0.41 5.54
C MET A 97 1.67 -0.19 6.77
N LEU A 98 0.35 -0.10 6.77
CA LEU A 98 -0.53 -0.99 7.54
C LEU A 98 -1.14 -2.01 6.57
N LEU A 99 -0.82 -3.28 6.76
CA LEU A 99 -1.08 -4.35 5.82
C LEU A 99 -2.27 -5.19 6.30
N ILE A 100 -3.36 -5.19 5.53
CA ILE A 100 -4.59 -5.92 5.86
C ILE A 100 -4.91 -6.89 4.73
N PRO A 101 -4.17 -8.02 4.62
CA PRO A 101 -4.34 -8.95 3.50
C PRO A 101 -5.73 -9.61 3.55
N LEU A 102 -6.39 -9.66 2.40
CA LEU A 102 -7.77 -10.14 2.26
C LEU A 102 -7.82 -11.55 1.66
N PHE A 103 -7.07 -11.80 0.59
CA PHE A 103 -7.10 -13.06 -0.17
C PHE A 103 -5.84 -13.34 -1.01
N VAL A 104 -5.68 -14.60 -1.44
CA VAL A 104 -4.69 -15.05 -2.43
C VAL A 104 -3.24 -14.77 -2.00
N ASP A 105 -2.49 -13.98 -2.76
CA ASP A 105 -1.05 -13.74 -2.61
C ASP A 105 -0.75 -12.64 -1.58
N GLN A 106 -1.77 -11.87 -1.21
CA GLN A 106 -1.68 -10.74 -0.28
C GLN A 106 -1.08 -11.14 1.07
N PHE A 107 -1.36 -12.35 1.56
CA PHE A 107 -0.79 -12.85 2.81
C PHE A 107 0.73 -13.02 2.73
N CYS A 108 1.22 -13.63 1.65
CA CYS A 108 2.66 -13.82 1.42
C CYS A 108 3.35 -12.47 1.22
N ASN A 109 2.71 -11.56 0.49
CA ASN A 109 3.17 -10.20 0.26
C ASN A 109 3.30 -9.42 1.58
N ALA A 110 2.26 -9.47 2.44
CA ALA A 110 2.27 -8.82 3.75
C ALA A 110 3.38 -9.40 4.66
N ILE A 111 3.55 -10.72 4.71
CA ILE A 111 4.63 -11.35 5.50
C ILE A 111 6.01 -10.88 5.04
N ARG A 112 6.22 -10.77 3.72
CA ARG A 112 7.49 -10.26 3.17
C ARG A 112 7.72 -8.79 3.55
N ALA A 113 6.69 -7.95 3.43
CA ALA A 113 6.78 -6.55 3.81
C ALA A 113 7.09 -6.36 5.31
N VAL A 114 6.43 -7.13 6.20
CA VAL A 114 6.72 -7.13 7.64
C VAL A 114 8.15 -7.59 7.93
N ARG A 115 8.63 -8.67 7.29
CA ARG A 115 10.02 -9.14 7.43
C ARG A 115 11.05 -8.10 7.00
N LEU A 116 10.70 -7.27 6.03
CA LEU A 116 11.53 -6.15 5.58
C LEU A 116 11.43 -4.93 6.50
N GLY A 117 10.57 -4.95 7.53
CA GLY A 117 10.34 -3.82 8.44
C GLY A 117 9.55 -2.67 7.81
N LEU A 118 8.78 -2.94 6.76
CA LEU A 118 8.04 -1.91 6.01
C LEU A 118 6.68 -1.58 6.62
N GLY A 119 6.25 -2.28 7.67
CA GLY A 119 4.94 -2.08 8.24
C GLY A 119 4.50 -3.17 9.20
N ILE A 120 3.26 -3.03 9.67
CA ILE A 120 2.58 -3.99 10.54
C ILE A 120 1.45 -4.65 9.75
N LYS A 121 1.21 -5.93 10.02
CA LYS A 121 0.10 -6.69 9.43
C LYS A 121 -0.98 -6.95 10.47
N VAL A 122 -2.22 -6.64 10.13
CA VAL A 122 -3.42 -6.97 10.89
C VAL A 122 -4.24 -7.98 10.10
N PHE A 123 -4.57 -9.13 10.69
CA PHE A 123 -5.43 -10.09 10.00
C PHE A 123 -6.89 -9.63 10.03
N LYS A 124 -7.65 -10.03 9.02
CA LYS A 124 -9.04 -9.61 8.86
C LYS A 124 -9.97 -10.00 10.03
N ASN A 125 -9.66 -11.09 10.74
CA ASN A 125 -10.37 -11.53 11.94
C ASN A 125 -9.95 -10.78 13.21
N GLU A 126 -8.94 -9.93 13.13
CA GLU A 126 -8.42 -9.11 14.23
C GLU A 126 -8.83 -7.65 14.07
N ILE A 127 -9.56 -7.28 13.00
CA ILE A 127 -9.98 -5.90 12.75
C ILE A 127 -10.94 -5.46 13.86
N SER A 128 -10.51 -4.45 14.61
CA SER A 128 -11.28 -3.71 15.60
C SER A 128 -10.79 -2.26 15.62
N SER A 129 -11.55 -1.36 16.26
CA SER A 129 -11.13 0.04 16.46
C SER A 129 -9.72 0.11 17.08
N ASP A 130 -9.50 -0.64 18.17
CA ASP A 130 -8.22 -0.65 18.88
C ASP A 130 -7.10 -1.26 18.06
N SER A 131 -7.31 -2.40 17.39
CA SER A 131 -6.23 -3.04 16.63
C SER A 131 -5.78 -2.19 15.44
N ILE A 132 -6.71 -1.52 14.76
CA ILE A 132 -6.41 -0.61 13.66
C ILE A 132 -5.72 0.65 14.16
N HIS A 133 -6.24 1.27 15.23
CA HIS A 133 -5.65 2.46 15.82
C HIS A 133 -4.24 2.20 16.32
N ASP A 134 -4.03 1.13 17.07
CA ASP A 134 -2.75 0.82 17.70
C ASP A 134 -1.70 0.44 16.67
N ALA A 135 -2.07 -0.38 15.68
CA ALA A 135 -1.16 -0.72 14.59
C ALA A 135 -0.79 0.50 13.74
N ALA A 136 -1.76 1.34 13.37
CA ALA A 136 -1.49 2.56 12.61
C ALA A 136 -0.62 3.54 13.41
N SER A 137 -0.95 3.76 14.68
CA SER A 137 -0.20 4.62 15.59
C SER A 137 1.22 4.12 15.80
N GLN A 138 1.41 2.81 15.94
CA GLN A 138 2.74 2.22 16.06
C GLN A 138 3.59 2.49 14.81
N VAL A 139 3.04 2.28 13.61
CA VAL A 139 3.77 2.57 12.36
C VAL A 139 4.10 4.06 12.22
N LEU A 140 3.17 4.93 12.63
CA LEU A 140 3.34 6.39 12.52
C LEU A 140 4.31 6.97 13.56
N ASN A 141 4.36 6.41 14.77
CA ASN A 141 5.14 6.96 15.88
C ASN A 141 6.52 6.32 16.03
N ASP A 142 6.72 5.09 15.52
CA ASP A 142 8.02 4.43 15.55
C ASP A 142 8.84 4.78 14.30
N PRO A 143 9.91 5.59 14.43
CA PRO A 143 10.68 6.08 13.29
C PRO A 143 11.32 4.94 12.48
N ARG A 144 11.52 3.76 13.07
CA ARG A 144 12.14 2.61 12.40
C ARG A 144 11.38 2.19 11.14
N PHE A 145 10.04 2.30 11.11
CA PHE A 145 9.27 1.97 9.91
C PHE A 145 9.53 2.95 8.77
N GLY A 146 9.53 4.25 9.07
CA GLY A 146 9.80 5.29 8.08
C GLY A 146 11.25 5.26 7.58
N GLU A 147 12.22 5.07 8.48
CA GLU A 147 13.63 4.88 8.13
C GLU A 147 13.83 3.66 7.24
N ARG A 148 13.20 2.54 7.60
CA ARG A 148 13.31 1.31 6.83
C ARG A 148 12.67 1.42 5.46
N ALA A 149 11.50 2.06 5.36
CA ALA A 149 10.84 2.30 4.08
C ALA A 149 11.73 3.15 3.15
N LYS A 150 12.31 4.23 3.66
CA LYS A 150 13.26 5.08 2.89
C LYS A 150 14.55 4.34 2.52
N ALA A 151 15.07 3.48 3.39
CA ALA A 151 16.25 2.68 3.09
C ALA A 151 15.97 1.71 1.94
N VAL A 152 14.82 1.03 1.95
CA VAL A 152 14.45 0.11 0.87
C VAL A 152 14.14 0.84 -0.43
N ASP A 153 13.49 2.02 -0.38
CA ASP A 153 13.37 2.91 -1.55
C ASP A 153 14.74 3.21 -2.15
N ALA A 154 15.68 3.71 -1.35
CA ALA A 154 17.03 4.02 -1.82
C ALA A 154 17.71 2.80 -2.48
N MET A 155 17.55 1.59 -1.90
CA MET A 155 18.06 0.34 -2.49
C MET A 155 17.41 -0.02 -3.82
N LEU A 156 16.12 0.29 -4.03
CA LEU A 156 15.41 0.03 -5.29
C LEU A 156 15.75 1.07 -6.36
N SER A 157 16.05 2.29 -5.94
CA SER A 157 16.47 3.39 -6.78
C SER A 157 17.93 3.27 -7.21
N ASP A 158 18.74 2.56 -6.43
CA ASP A 158 20.13 2.21 -6.75
C ASP A 158 20.20 1.13 -7.85
N LYS A 159 20.36 1.57 -9.10
CA LYS A 159 20.42 0.69 -10.27
C LYS A 159 21.87 0.50 -10.72
N LEU A 160 22.39 -0.71 -10.53
CA LEU A 160 23.68 -1.15 -11.09
C LEU A 160 23.75 -1.04 -12.62
N ILE A 161 22.62 -1.22 -13.30
CA ILE A 161 22.51 -1.22 -14.77
C ILE A 161 21.26 -0.44 -15.16
N SER A 162 21.38 0.46 -16.14
CA SER A 162 20.22 1.20 -16.66
C SER A 162 19.18 0.24 -17.25
N ALA A 163 17.90 0.63 -17.19
CA ALA A 163 16.81 -0.18 -17.77
C ALA A 163 17.05 -0.47 -19.25
N GLU A 164 17.62 0.49 -19.97
CA GLU A 164 18.05 0.36 -21.36
C GLU A 164 19.10 -0.73 -21.53
N LYS A 165 20.21 -0.68 -20.78
CA LYS A 165 21.27 -1.70 -20.88
C LYS A 165 20.76 -3.09 -20.52
N ALA A 166 19.91 -3.20 -19.49
CA ALA A 166 19.28 -4.47 -19.12
C ALA A 166 18.36 -5.00 -20.23
N LEU A 167 17.61 -4.12 -20.90
CA LEU A 167 16.75 -4.47 -22.02
C LEU A 167 17.58 -4.90 -23.24
N SER A 168 18.60 -4.14 -23.63
CA SER A 168 19.49 -4.45 -24.74
C SER A 168 20.15 -5.82 -24.54
N TYR A 169 20.69 -6.09 -23.35
CA TYR A 169 21.27 -7.40 -23.03
C TYR A 169 20.25 -8.54 -23.15
N ARG A 170 19.01 -8.33 -22.67
CA ARG A 170 17.94 -9.33 -22.79
C ARG A 170 17.55 -9.55 -24.26
N MET A 171 17.46 -8.50 -25.07
CA MET A 171 17.18 -8.62 -26.50
C MET A 171 18.28 -9.38 -27.23
N GLU A 172 19.54 -9.14 -26.87
CA GLU A 172 20.69 -9.88 -27.40
C GLU A 172 20.68 -11.36 -26.98
N LEU A 173 20.29 -11.67 -25.74
CA LEU A 173 20.12 -13.04 -25.28
C LEU A 173 19.02 -13.77 -26.07
N LEU A 174 17.90 -13.08 -26.32
CA LEU A 174 16.77 -13.58 -27.12
C LEU A 174 17.16 -13.85 -28.58
N SER A 175 18.02 -13.01 -29.16
CA SER A 175 18.48 -13.21 -30.54
C SER A 175 19.47 -14.37 -30.67
N LYS A 176 20.27 -14.63 -29.62
CA LYS A 176 21.26 -15.71 -29.59
C LYS A 176 20.68 -17.08 -29.24
N HIS A 177 19.58 -17.15 -28.49
CA HIS A 177 18.98 -18.40 -28.04
C HIS A 177 17.53 -18.52 -28.51
N SER A 178 17.22 -19.58 -29.29
CA SER A 178 15.84 -19.93 -29.69
C SER A 178 14.89 -19.92 -28.49
N THR A 179 13.72 -19.34 -28.65
CA THR A 179 12.69 -19.16 -27.61
C THR A 179 12.19 -20.46 -26.97
N LYS A 180 12.57 -21.63 -27.51
CA LYS A 180 12.22 -22.97 -27.01
C LYS A 180 12.85 -23.34 -25.66
N HIS A 181 13.96 -22.73 -25.25
CA HIS A 181 14.70 -23.10 -24.03
C HIS A 181 14.86 -21.99 -23.01
N LEU A 182 14.23 -20.84 -23.24
CA LEU A 182 14.22 -19.77 -22.25
C LEU A 182 13.28 -20.15 -21.10
N PRO A 183 13.65 -19.88 -19.83
CA PRO A 183 12.71 -20.01 -18.72
C PRO A 183 11.47 -19.20 -19.09
N ARG A 184 10.31 -19.86 -19.11
CA ARG A 184 9.01 -19.25 -19.49
C ARG A 184 8.92 -17.88 -18.81
N LEU A 185 8.97 -16.84 -19.63
CA LEU A 185 8.73 -15.48 -19.20
C LEU A 185 7.31 -15.45 -18.61
N TYR A 186 7.19 -15.49 -17.28
CA TYR A 186 6.04 -14.93 -16.59
C TYR A 186 6.14 -13.41 -16.73
N VAL A 187 5.98 -12.91 -17.97
CA VAL A 187 5.54 -11.54 -18.18
C VAL A 187 4.11 -11.55 -17.67
N ALA A 188 3.89 -10.96 -16.50
CA ALA A 188 2.56 -10.71 -15.99
C ALA A 188 1.80 -9.91 -17.06
N ARG A 189 0.94 -10.62 -17.81
CA ARG A 189 -0.10 -10.03 -18.66
C ARG A 189 -1.08 -9.33 -17.73
N ASN A 190 -0.81 -8.08 -17.40
CA ASN A 190 -1.79 -7.12 -16.87
C ASN A 190 -1.71 -5.82 -17.68
N MET A 191 -1.85 -5.97 -19.00
CA MET A 191 -2.34 -4.91 -19.88
C MET A 191 -3.52 -5.52 -20.64
N ASN A 192 -4.71 -5.30 -20.09
CA ASN A 192 -5.99 -5.11 -20.76
C ASN A 192 -6.85 -4.31 -19.78
#